data_AF-A0A2U3KKW2-F1
#
_entry.id   AF-A0A2U3KKW2-F1
#
_cell.length_a   1.000
_cell.length_b   1.000
_cell.length_c   1.000
_cell.angle_alpha   90.00
_cell.angle_beta   90.00
_cell.angle_gamma   90.00
#
_symmetry.space_group_name_H-M   'P 1'
#
loop_
_entity.id
_entity.type
_entity.pdbx_description
1 polymer ?
#
loop_
_entity_poly.entity_id
_entity_poly.type
_entity_poly.pdbx_seq_one_letter_code
_entity_poly.pdbx_strand_id
1 'polypeptide(L)' 'MEYQISNLNMLIEITREKLVQIGNSHKSFTHPEVVELSQKLDRLLDEYQALHSNPKCKTT' A
#
# COMPACT_ATOMS: atom_id res chain seq x y z
N MET A 1 15.46 -5.80 -8.51
CA MET A 1 14.08 -6.25 -8.26
C MET A 1 13.82 -6.37 -6.76
N GLU A 2 14.66 -7.10 -6.01
CA GLU A 2 14.53 -7.23 -4.54
C GLU A 2 14.55 -5.88 -3.78
N TYR A 3 15.43 -4.94 -4.14
CA TYR A 3 15.44 -3.61 -3.52
C TYR A 3 14.14 -2.81 -3.70
N GLN A 4 13.49 -2.93 -4.87
CA GLN A 4 12.21 -2.26 -5.15
C GLN A 4 11.07 -2.87 -4.32
N ILE A 5 11.08 -4.20 -4.17
CA ILE A 5 10.12 -4.94 -3.34
C ILE A 5 10.30 -4.56 -1.86
N SER A 6 11.54 -4.51 -1.35
CA SER A 6 11.81 -4.09 0.02
C SER A 6 11.39 -2.64 0.29
N ASN A 7 11.62 -1.73 -0.66
CA ASN A 7 11.18 -0.34 -0.54
C ASN A 7 9.65 -0.21 -0.54
N LEU A 8 8.95 -0.96 -1.40
CA LEU A 8 7.49 -0.99 -1.42
C LEU A 8 6.90 -1.55 -0.12
N ASN A 9 7.46 -2.64 0.39
CA ASN A 9 7.05 -3.20 1.68
C ASN A 9 7.20 -2.18 2.82
N MET A 10 8.32 -1.46 2.86
CA MET A 10 8.53 -0.40 3.84
C MET A 10 7.46 0.71 3.72
N LEU A 11 7.15 1.15 2.50
CA LEU A 11 6.13 2.18 2.27
C LEU A 11 4.71 1.70 2.62
N ILE A 12 4.40 0.44 2.37
CA ILE A 12 3.13 -0.20 2.76
C ILE A 12 2.99 -0.19 4.28
N GLU A 13 4.01 -0.64 5.01
CA GLU A 13 3.96 -0.73 6.47
C GLU A 13 3.87 0.65 7.13
N ILE A 14 4.62 1.65 6.63
CA ILE A 14 4.50 3.04 7.10
C ILE A 14 3.09 3.58 6.86
N THR A 15 2.49 3.29 5.71
CA THR A 15 1.15 3.78 5.38
C THR A 15 0.07 3.09 6.22
N ARG A 16 0.23 1.79 6.49
CA ARG A 16 -0.63 1.04 7.42
C ARG A 16 -0.56 1.59 8.85
N GLU A 17 0.64 1.86 9.36
CA GLU A 17 0.80 2.43 10.69
C GLU A 17 0.08 3.79 10.82
N LYS A 18 0.20 4.65 9.80
CA LYS A 18 -0.53 5.93 9.76
C LYS A 18 -2.04 5.77 9.75
N LEU A 19 -2.57 4.81 8.98
CA LEU A 19 -4.01 4.52 8.98
C LEU A 19 -4.50 4.03 10.35
N VAL A 20 -3.73 3.18 11.04
CA VAL A 20 -4.04 2.72 12.39
C VAL A 20 -4.01 3.89 13.39
N GLN A 21 -2.99 4.74 13.33
CA GLN A 21 -2.90 5.94 14.18
C GLN A 21 -4.10 6.86 13.97
N ILE A 22 -4.54 7.05 12.74
CA ILE A 22 -5.71 7.86 12.44
C ILE A 22 -7.00 7.18 12.91
N GLY A 23 -7.16 5.87 12.71
CA GLY A 23 -8.30 5.13 13.24
C GLY A 23 -8.42 5.25 14.77
N ASN A 24 -7.29 5.27 15.47
CA ASN A 24 -7.23 5.49 16.92
C ASN A 24 -7.49 6.95 17.33
N SER A 25 -7.40 7.91 16.40
CA SER A 25 -7.60 9.35 16.67
C SER A 25 -9.07 9.81 16.60
N HIS A 26 -10.03 8.87 16.61
CA HIS A 26 -11.48 9.11 16.47
C HIS A 26 -11.91 9.83 15.17
N LYS A 27 -11.04 9.94 14.16
CA LYS A 27 -11.45 10.43 12.84
C LYS A 27 -12.38 9.41 12.18
N SER A 28 -13.48 9.89 11.59
CA SER A 28 -14.38 9.05 10.80
C SER A 28 -13.61 8.40 9.65
N PHE A 29 -14.01 7.18 9.25
CA PHE A 29 -13.49 6.52 8.05
C PHE A 29 -13.73 7.33 6.77
N THR A 30 -14.69 8.25 6.79
CA THR A 30 -14.98 9.18 5.68
C THR A 30 -14.15 10.47 5.75
N HIS A 31 -13.29 10.64 6.75
CA HIS A 31 -12.46 11.81 6.86
C HIS A 31 -11.51 11.87 5.64
N PRO A 32 -11.37 13.02 4.96
CA PRO A 32 -10.59 13.12 3.73
C PRO A 32 -9.19 12.53 3.82
N GLU A 33 -8.51 12.76 4.96
CA GLU A 33 -7.17 12.22 5.24
C GLU A 33 -7.13 10.69 5.34
N VAL A 34 -8.18 10.05 5.88
CA VAL A 34 -8.29 8.58 5.93
C VAL A 34 -8.47 8.03 4.53
N VAL A 35 -9.34 8.66 3.74
CA VAL A 35 -9.63 8.27 2.36
C VAL A 35 -8.39 8.42 1.47
N GLU A 36 -7.64 9.51 1.63
CA GLU A 36 -6.39 9.72 0.88
C GLU A 36 -5.34 8.67 1.23
N LEU A 37 -5.18 8.35 2.51
CA LEU A 37 -4.24 7.32 2.96
C LEU A 37 -4.67 5.92 2.54
N SER A 38 -5.96 5.61 2.54
CA SER A 38 -6.46 4.32 2.06
C SER A 38 -6.20 4.16 0.56
N GLN A 39 -6.52 5.18 -0.24
CA GLN A 39 -6.24 5.18 -1.68
C GLN A 39 -4.73 5.05 -1.97
N LYS A 40 -3.89 5.67 -1.14
CA LYS A 40 -2.43 5.52 -1.26
C LYS A 40 -1.98 4.10 -0.93
N LEU A 41 -2.54 3.47 0.09
CA LEU A 41 -2.24 2.08 0.43
C LEU A 41 -2.65 1.13 -0.70
N ASP A 42 -3.83 1.33 -1.29
CA ASP A 42 -4.31 0.52 -2.41
C ASP A 42 -3.33 0.56 -3.59
N ARG A 43 -2.86 1.76 -3.98
CA ARG A 43 -1.86 1.90 -5.06
C ARG A 43 -0.54 1.18 -4.76
N LEU A 44 -0.05 1.26 -3.52
CA LEU A 44 1.17 0.57 -3.13
C LEU A 44 1.02 -0.95 -3.17
N LEU A 45 -0.16 -1.47 -2.80
CA LEU A 45 -0.49 -2.89 -2.89
C LEU A 45 -0.61 -3.35 -4.35
N ASP A 46 -1.22 -2.54 -5.21
CA ASP A 46 -1.30 -2.81 -6.65
C ASP A 46 0.10 -2.87 -7.28
N GLU A 47 0.99 -1.92 -6.95
CA GLU A 47 2.38 -1.91 -7.41
C GLU A 47 3.16 -3.13 -6.91
N TYR A 48 2.99 -3.48 -5.63
CA TYR A 48 3.60 -4.68 -5.05
C TYR A 48 3.10 -5.95 -5.75
N GLN A 49 1.79 -6.06 -5.97
CA GLN A 49 1.18 -7.18 -6.66
C GLN A 49 1.63 -7.24 -8.11
N ALA A 50 1.76 -6.12 -8.81
CA ALA A 50 2.25 -6.08 -10.19
C ALA A 50 3.70 -6.56 -10.30
N LEU A 51 4.56 -6.19 -9.34
CA LEU A 51 5.94 -6.67 -9.29
C LEU A 51 6.03 -8.17 -8.94
N HIS A 52 5.15 -8.65 -8.05
CA HIS A 52 5.08 -10.05 -7.66
C HIS A 52 4.40 -10.93 -8.74
N SER A 53 3.45 -10.34 -9.49
CA SER A 53 2.66 -10.97 -10.54
C SER A 53 3.20 -10.65 -11.93
N ASN A 54 4.50 -10.35 -12.07
CA ASN A 54 5.15 -10.26 -13.36
C ASN A 54 5.84 -11.60 -13.72
N PRO A 55 5.09 -12.63 -14.18
CA PRO A 55 5.68 -13.74 -14.88
C PRO A 55 5.98 -13.28 -16.31
N LYS A 56 7.17 -12.73 -16.56
CA LYS A 56 7.74 -12.77 -17.91
C LYS A 56 7.98 -14.21 -18.44
N CYS A 57 7.42 -15.24 -17.78
CA CYS A 57 7.37 -16.64 -18.21
C CYS A 57 5.98 -17.27 -18.00
N LYS A 58 4.91 -16.65 -18.49
CA LYS A 58 3.70 -17.40 -18.92
C LYS A 58 3.27 -16.93 -20.31
N THR A 59 4.17 -17.06 -21.27
CA THR A 59 3.79 -17.15 -22.68
C THR A 59 3.05 -18.46 -22.88
N THR A 60 1.75 -18.36 -23.15
CA THR A 60 1.00 -19.38 -23.88
C THR A 60 0.72 -18.82 -25.26
#